data_AF-A0A953MTT4-F1
#
_entry.id   AF-A0A953MTT4-F1
#
_cell.length_a   1.000
_cell.length_b   1.000
_cell.length_c   1.000
_cell.angle_alpha   90.00
_cell.angle_beta   90.00
_cell.angle_gamma   90.00
#
_symmetry.space_group_name_H-M   'P 1'
#
loop_
_entity.id
_entity.type
_entity.pdbx_description
1 polymer ?
#
loop_
_entity_poly.entity_id
_entity_poly.type
_entity_poly.pdbx_seq_one_letter_code
_entity_poly.pdbx_strand_id
1 'polypeptide(L)'
;MQIPTIILTAFLLAFTTSCKNKQEVAATPVKNPTTQVAETGDPAPAVSENAPDQPMEPVTPTKLGDDSVFFSIERTACFGTCPTYKLTIMQDGSATYVGRRFAEREGRYTGHVDAATMNALKEEAEARGFYAMDDVYDRAVTDLPSVIIRVHADHGDKQVVGRVGTPQAFKNFTVRAEELLSKVEWTKVGDLR
;
A
#
# COMPACT_ATOMS: atom_id res chain seq x y z
N MET A 1 -14.75 -43.47 -33.00
CA MET A 1 -13.51 -43.53 -33.80
C MET A 1 -13.59 -42.42 -34.84
N GLN A 2 -13.05 -41.25 -34.51
CA GLN A 2 -12.90 -40.09 -35.41
C GLN A 2 -11.51 -39.51 -35.13
N ILE A 3 -10.74 -39.38 -36.20
CA ILE A 3 -9.33 -38.97 -36.25
C ILE A 3 -9.29 -37.43 -36.32
N PRO A 4 -8.31 -36.75 -35.67
CA PRO A 4 -8.32 -35.31 -35.46
C PRO A 4 -7.72 -34.53 -36.63
N THR A 5 -8.29 -33.35 -36.91
CA THR A 5 -7.72 -32.38 -37.86
C THR A 5 -6.77 -31.43 -37.14
N ILE A 6 -5.50 -31.55 -37.51
CA ILE A 6 -4.35 -30.77 -37.07
C ILE A 6 -4.48 -29.33 -37.59
N ILE A 7 -4.53 -28.34 -36.71
CA ILE A 7 -4.41 -26.92 -37.09
C ILE A 7 -2.95 -26.48 -36.88
N LEU A 8 -2.37 -26.12 -38.01
CA LEU A 8 -1.00 -25.72 -38.26
C LEU A 8 -0.68 -24.36 -37.61
N THR A 9 0.27 -24.36 -36.68
CA THR A 9 0.91 -23.17 -36.11
C THR A 9 1.86 -22.53 -37.11
N ALA A 10 1.73 -21.23 -37.34
CA ALA A 10 2.81 -20.37 -37.86
C ALA A 10 2.57 -18.92 -37.40
N PHE A 11 3.17 -18.52 -36.27
CA PHE A 11 3.30 -17.10 -35.92
C PHE A 11 4.79 -16.78 -35.78
N LEU A 12 5.27 -16.01 -36.76
CA LEU A 12 6.66 -15.64 -36.98
C LEU A 12 7.02 -14.43 -36.11
N LEU A 13 8.23 -14.47 -35.55
CA LEU A 13 8.86 -13.47 -34.69
C LEU A 13 9.00 -12.08 -35.36
N ALA A 14 8.99 -11.00 -34.57
CA ALA A 14 10.21 -10.27 -34.15
C ALA A 14 9.93 -8.82 -33.70
N PHE A 15 10.39 -8.51 -32.48
CA PHE A 15 10.60 -7.17 -31.93
C PHE A 15 11.83 -6.50 -32.57
N THR A 16 11.80 -5.18 -32.78
CA THR A 16 13.02 -4.33 -32.66
C THR A 16 12.73 -2.85 -32.32
N THR A 17 13.28 -2.45 -31.16
CA THR A 17 14.01 -1.19 -30.84
C THR A 17 13.29 0.16 -30.86
N SER A 18 13.06 0.83 -29.72
CA SER A 18 14.00 1.42 -28.72
C SER A 18 14.31 2.89 -29.03
N CYS A 19 13.58 3.79 -28.37
CA CYS A 19 13.86 5.23 -28.36
C CYS A 19 15.20 5.52 -27.66
N LYS A 20 15.96 6.40 -28.30
CA LYS A 20 17.27 6.91 -27.91
C LYS A 20 17.05 8.37 -27.58
N ASN A 21 17.24 8.81 -26.34
CA ASN A 21 18.14 9.94 -26.11
C ASN A 21 18.50 10.11 -24.64
N LYS A 22 19.81 10.27 -24.46
CA LYS A 22 20.55 10.48 -23.22
C LYS A 22 20.66 11.99 -23.02
N GLN A 23 20.45 12.49 -21.81
CA GLN A 23 21.23 13.64 -21.38
C GLN A 23 21.54 13.53 -19.90
N GLU A 24 22.84 13.57 -19.64
CA GLU A 24 23.51 13.40 -18.37
C GLU A 24 24.20 14.74 -18.06
N VAL A 25 23.97 15.21 -16.83
CA VAL A 25 24.91 15.91 -15.92
C VAL A 25 25.61 17.18 -16.40
N ALA A 26 25.50 18.23 -15.57
CA ALA A 26 26.66 18.99 -15.12
C ALA A 26 26.35 19.65 -13.77
N ALA A 27 27.15 19.33 -12.76
CA ALA A 27 27.16 19.95 -11.44
C ALA A 27 28.33 20.94 -11.31
N THR A 28 28.12 21.97 -10.47
CA THR A 28 29.08 22.82 -9.73
C THR A 28 29.94 23.86 -10.52
N PRO A 29 30.44 24.95 -9.88
CA PRO A 29 30.61 25.19 -8.43
C PRO A 29 30.16 26.56 -7.85
N VAL A 30 30.11 26.55 -6.52
CA VAL A 30 29.94 27.61 -5.51
C VAL A 30 30.90 28.79 -5.68
N LYS A 31 30.43 30.02 -5.37
CA LYS A 31 31.19 31.06 -4.65
C LYS A 31 30.26 32.04 -3.94
N ASN A 32 30.31 32.02 -2.60
CA ASN A 32 29.79 33.07 -1.72
C ASN A 32 30.75 34.27 -1.74
N PRO A 33 30.26 35.50 -1.46
CA PRO A 33 30.72 36.14 -0.24
C PRO A 33 29.62 36.90 0.54
N THR A 34 29.72 36.76 1.86
CA THR A 34 29.08 37.52 2.94
C THR A 34 29.27 39.02 2.82
N THR A 35 28.26 39.83 3.19
CA THR A 35 28.43 41.05 4.00
C THR A 35 27.13 41.37 4.75
N GLN A 36 27.28 41.65 6.04
CA GLN A 36 26.28 41.99 7.05
C GLN A 36 25.92 43.48 7.00
N VAL A 37 24.70 43.86 7.36
CA VAL A 37 24.43 45.06 8.19
C VAL A 37 23.16 44.81 9.02
N ALA A 38 23.22 45.17 10.30
CA ALA A 38 22.14 45.12 11.29
C ALA A 38 21.60 46.54 11.56
N GLU A 39 20.32 46.67 11.90
CA GLU A 39 19.74 47.67 12.83
C GLU A 39 18.22 47.41 12.97
N THR A 40 17.75 46.87 14.11
CA THR A 40 17.10 47.54 15.27
C THR A 40 15.63 47.94 15.10
N GLY A 41 14.76 47.45 16.00
CA GLY A 41 13.60 48.20 16.52
C GLY A 41 12.22 47.52 16.42
N ASP A 42 11.77 46.92 17.52
CA ASP A 42 10.41 46.41 17.87
C ASP A 42 9.27 47.46 17.82
N PRO A 43 7.96 47.16 18.07
CA PRO A 43 7.32 45.88 18.46
C PRO A 43 6.04 45.49 17.67
N ALA A 44 5.63 44.23 17.84
CA ALA A 44 4.31 43.72 17.45
C ALA A 44 3.21 44.12 18.46
N PRO A 45 1.98 44.47 18.04
CA PRO A 45 0.84 44.50 18.93
C PRO A 45 0.16 43.12 18.99
N ALA A 46 -0.15 42.71 20.22
CA ALA A 46 -1.02 41.59 20.54
C ALA A 46 -2.50 41.95 20.35
N VAL A 47 -3.28 41.00 19.81
CA VAL A 47 -4.76 40.87 19.89
C VAL A 47 -5.04 39.35 19.87
N SER A 48 -5.34 38.69 21.00
CA SER A 48 -6.64 38.52 21.69
C SER A 48 -7.84 38.31 20.75
N GLU A 49 -8.45 37.12 20.75
CA GLU A 49 -9.69 36.85 21.52
C GLU A 49 -10.27 35.44 21.21
N ASN A 50 -10.36 34.63 22.26
CA ASN A 50 -11.34 33.57 22.58
C ASN A 50 -12.32 33.02 21.52
N ALA A 51 -12.32 31.68 21.37
CA ALA A 51 -13.52 30.88 21.14
C ALA A 51 -13.45 29.60 22.02
N PRO A 52 -14.56 29.10 22.60
CA PRO A 52 -14.52 28.05 23.60
C PRO A 52 -14.15 26.69 22.98
N ASP A 53 -13.06 26.13 23.48
CA ASP A 53 -12.62 24.75 23.23
C ASP A 53 -13.65 23.81 23.89
N GLN A 54 -14.57 23.27 23.10
CA GLN A 54 -15.38 22.12 23.52
C GLN A 54 -14.67 20.88 22.96
N PRO A 55 -14.15 19.97 23.80
CA PRO A 55 -13.57 18.73 23.33
C PRO A 55 -14.63 17.94 22.57
N MET A 56 -14.52 17.91 21.25
CA MET A 56 -15.28 16.99 20.43
C MET A 56 -14.68 15.60 20.69
N GLU A 57 -15.33 14.85 21.58
CA GLU A 57 -15.01 13.46 21.88
C GLU A 57 -14.75 12.68 20.58
N PRO A 58 -13.58 12.03 20.42
CA PRO A 58 -13.29 11.29 19.20
C PRO A 58 -14.21 10.07 19.10
N VAL A 59 -15.07 10.05 18.08
CA VAL A 59 -15.75 8.83 17.64
C VAL A 59 -14.70 7.83 17.17
N THR A 60 -14.28 6.96 18.08
CA THR A 60 -13.36 5.87 17.82
C THR A 60 -14.16 4.74 17.19
N PRO A 61 -13.82 4.26 15.97
CA PRO A 61 -14.32 2.96 15.54
C PRO A 61 -13.83 1.95 16.58
N THR A 62 -14.76 1.27 17.23
CA THR A 62 -14.52 0.28 18.28
C THR A 62 -13.32 -0.58 17.91
N LYS A 63 -12.26 -0.50 18.72
CA LYS A 63 -11.08 -1.36 18.64
C LYS A 63 -11.51 -2.80 18.90
N LEU A 64 -12.04 -3.46 17.87
CA LEU A 64 -12.10 -4.91 17.80
C LEU A 64 -10.63 -5.37 17.88
N GLY A 65 -10.30 -6.18 18.88
CA GLY A 65 -8.91 -6.56 19.19
C GLY A 65 -8.20 -7.18 17.99
N ASP A 66 -6.86 -7.17 17.99
CA ASP A 66 -6.03 -7.67 16.87
C ASP A 66 -6.39 -9.11 16.46
N ASP A 67 -6.99 -9.91 17.34
CA ASP A 67 -7.45 -11.28 17.09
C ASP A 67 -8.65 -11.37 16.13
N SER A 68 -9.40 -10.28 15.96
CA SER A 68 -10.58 -10.22 15.09
C SER A 68 -10.27 -9.78 13.66
N VAL A 69 -9.00 -9.49 13.35
CA VAL A 69 -8.55 -9.27 11.99
C VAL A 69 -8.52 -10.61 11.26
N PHE A 70 -9.13 -10.67 10.08
CA PHE A 70 -9.07 -11.82 9.17
C PHE A 70 -7.94 -11.67 8.16
N PHE A 71 -7.84 -10.49 7.55
CA PHE A 71 -6.84 -10.21 6.52
C PHE A 71 -6.42 -8.75 6.60
N SER A 72 -5.14 -8.48 6.37
CA SER A 72 -4.69 -7.11 6.12
C SER A 72 -3.58 -7.06 5.08
N ILE A 73 -3.55 -5.98 4.33
CA ILE A 73 -2.49 -5.66 3.39
C ILE A 73 -2.08 -4.19 3.55
N GLU A 74 -0.78 -3.95 3.66
CA GLU A 74 -0.20 -2.62 3.81
C GLU A 74 0.93 -2.42 2.80
N ARG A 75 0.92 -1.28 2.11
CA ARG A 75 2.03 -0.79 1.30
C ARG A 75 2.67 0.40 1.98
N THR A 76 3.97 0.30 2.25
CA THR A 76 4.73 1.39 2.88
C THR A 76 5.15 2.45 1.86
N ALA A 77 5.61 3.59 2.37
CA ALA A 77 6.15 4.64 1.52
C ALA A 77 7.48 4.25 0.86
N CYS A 78 7.81 4.96 -0.23
CA CYS A 78 9.12 5.05 -0.86
C CYS A 78 9.46 6.54 -1.07
N PHE A 79 10.61 6.89 -1.65
CA PHE A 79 10.95 8.30 -1.92
C PHE A 79 10.28 8.86 -3.18
N GLY A 80 9.76 7.99 -4.04
CA GLY A 80 8.97 8.36 -5.22
C GLY A 80 7.46 8.40 -4.97
N THR A 81 6.70 8.02 -6.01
CA THR A 81 5.22 8.09 -6.02
C THR A 81 4.57 6.74 -5.70
N CYS A 82 5.18 5.94 -4.82
CA CYS A 82 4.61 4.64 -4.48
C CYS A 82 3.30 4.83 -3.70
N PRO A 83 2.22 4.13 -4.08
CA PRO A 83 0.97 4.20 -3.35
C PRO A 83 1.16 3.68 -1.93
N THR A 84 0.82 4.50 -0.94
CA THR A 84 0.90 4.12 0.48
C THR A 84 -0.50 3.91 1.02
N TYR A 85 -0.83 2.73 1.51
CA TYR A 85 -2.15 2.46 2.09
C TYR A 85 -2.13 1.27 3.05
N LYS A 86 -3.20 1.15 3.83
CA LYS A 86 -3.52 -0.04 4.62
C LYS A 86 -4.98 -0.42 4.43
N LEU A 87 -5.23 -1.69 4.15
CA LEU A 87 -6.55 -2.30 4.11
C LEU A 87 -6.61 -3.38 5.21
N THR A 88 -7.66 -3.34 6.03
CA THR A 88 -7.91 -4.35 7.07
C THR A 88 -9.33 -4.89 6.93
N ILE A 89 -9.47 -6.20 6.95
CA ILE A 89 -10.74 -6.94 6.89
C ILE A 89 -10.87 -7.71 8.19
N MET A 90 -12.01 -7.58 8.84
CA MET A 90 -12.35 -8.27 10.08
C MET A 90 -12.99 -9.62 9.79
N GLN A 91 -13.05 -10.50 10.80
CA GLN A 91 -13.67 -11.83 10.69
C GLN A 91 -15.15 -11.80 10.28
N ASP A 92 -15.85 -10.69 10.51
CA ASP A 92 -17.24 -10.47 10.09
C ASP A 92 -17.38 -9.87 8.67
N GLY A 93 -16.26 -9.66 7.97
CA GLY A 93 -16.23 -9.05 6.64
C GLY A 93 -16.25 -7.51 6.64
N SER A 94 -16.43 -6.85 7.79
CA SER A 94 -16.26 -5.40 7.87
C SER A 94 -14.83 -5.02 7.49
N ALA A 95 -14.67 -3.96 6.70
CA ALA A 95 -13.38 -3.58 6.17
C ALA A 95 -13.12 -2.08 6.28
N THR A 96 -11.85 -1.75 6.49
CA THR A 96 -11.35 -0.37 6.50
C THR A 96 -10.23 -0.24 5.50
N TYR A 97 -10.17 0.93 4.85
CA TYR A 97 -9.10 1.31 3.95
C TYR A 97 -8.61 2.71 4.29
N VAL A 98 -7.31 2.85 4.44
CA VAL A 98 -6.63 4.11 4.77
C VAL A 98 -5.59 4.35 3.67
N GLY A 99 -5.96 5.12 2.66
CA GLY A 99 -5.06 5.49 1.56
C GLY A 99 -4.39 6.82 1.84
N ARG A 100 -3.06 6.81 1.88
CA ARG A 100 -2.19 7.98 2.02
C ARG A 100 -1.73 8.45 0.64
N ARG A 101 -0.60 9.16 0.58
CA ARG A 101 -0.07 9.73 -0.67
C ARG A 101 -0.01 8.70 -1.79
N PHE A 102 -0.46 9.13 -2.97
CA PHE A 102 -0.43 8.38 -4.22
C PHE A 102 -1.26 7.09 -4.24
N ALA A 103 -2.03 6.82 -3.18
CA ALA A 103 -2.98 5.73 -3.18
C ALA A 103 -4.13 6.03 -4.16
N GLU A 104 -4.73 4.98 -4.72
CA GLU A 104 -5.90 5.13 -5.61
C GLU A 104 -7.06 5.88 -4.93
N ARG A 105 -7.21 5.71 -3.61
CA ARG A 105 -8.25 6.33 -2.79
C ARG A 105 -7.63 7.06 -1.60
N GLU A 106 -7.29 8.34 -1.74
CA GLU A 106 -6.76 9.09 -0.60
C GLU A 106 -7.86 9.43 0.43
N GLY A 107 -7.63 9.06 1.69
CA GLY A 107 -8.60 9.24 2.77
C GLY A 107 -8.83 7.98 3.62
N ARG A 108 -9.89 8.03 4.42
CA ARG A 108 -10.40 6.93 5.22
C ARG A 108 -11.70 6.42 4.60
N TYR A 109 -11.79 5.12 4.43
CA TYR A 109 -12.92 4.45 3.82
C TYR A 109 -13.32 3.25 4.66
N THR A 110 -14.61 2.93 4.60
CA THR A 110 -15.18 1.69 5.13
C THR A 110 -15.86 0.93 4.01
N GLY A 111 -15.90 -0.38 4.13
CA GLY A 111 -16.55 -1.27 3.17
C GLY A 111 -16.93 -2.58 3.84
N HIS A 112 -17.49 -3.49 3.04
CA HIS A 112 -17.77 -4.85 3.46
C HIS A 112 -17.28 -5.81 2.38
N VAL A 113 -16.61 -6.87 2.81
CA VAL A 113 -16.06 -7.92 1.94
C VAL A 113 -16.93 -9.15 2.11
N ASP A 114 -17.51 -9.62 1.01
CA ASP A 114 -18.37 -10.79 1.05
C ASP A 114 -17.60 -12.09 1.39
N ALA A 115 -18.34 -13.08 1.87
CA ALA A 115 -17.78 -14.37 2.26
C ALA A 115 -17.09 -15.10 1.10
N ALA A 116 -17.53 -14.89 -0.15
CA ALA A 116 -16.91 -15.52 -1.31
C ALA A 116 -15.49 -14.97 -1.54
N THR A 117 -15.31 -13.67 -1.41
CA THR A 117 -14.02 -12.99 -1.52
C THR A 117 -13.11 -13.33 -0.34
N MET A 118 -13.66 -13.40 0.89
CA MET A 118 -12.91 -13.87 2.05
C MET A 118 -12.43 -15.32 1.85
N ASN A 119 -13.29 -16.22 1.37
CA ASN A 119 -12.91 -17.59 1.06
C ASN A 119 -11.80 -17.66 -0.02
N ALA A 120 -11.93 -16.86 -1.09
CA ALA A 120 -10.90 -16.80 -2.12
C ALA A 120 -9.55 -16.30 -1.58
N LEU A 121 -9.54 -15.34 -0.65
CA LEU A 121 -8.31 -14.84 -0.02
C LEU A 121 -7.59 -15.93 0.79
N LYS A 122 -8.31 -16.71 1.60
CA LYS A 122 -7.69 -17.80 2.38
C LYS A 122 -7.20 -18.93 1.48
N GLU A 123 -7.97 -19.31 0.45
CA GLU A 123 -7.59 -20.35 -0.50
C GLU A 123 -6.32 -19.96 -1.29
N GLU A 124 -6.21 -18.69 -1.70
CA GLU A 124 -4.99 -18.18 -2.36
C GLU A 124 -3.77 -18.16 -1.42
N ALA A 125 -3.97 -17.86 -0.14
CA ALA A 125 -2.90 -17.93 0.86
C ALA A 125 -2.39 -19.37 1.03
N GLU A 126 -3.31 -20.32 1.19
CA GLU A 126 -3.02 -21.75 1.34
C GLU A 126 -2.33 -22.32 0.09
N ALA A 127 -2.91 -22.09 -1.09
CA ALA A 127 -2.39 -22.59 -2.36
C ALA A 127 -0.97 -22.11 -2.68
N ARG A 128 -0.55 -20.99 -2.08
CA ARG A 128 0.78 -20.39 -2.27
C ARG A 128 1.75 -20.70 -1.13
N GLY A 129 1.32 -21.50 -0.16
CA GLY A 129 2.14 -21.86 1.00
C GLY A 129 2.46 -20.68 1.90
N PHE A 130 1.58 -19.68 1.98
CA PHE A 130 1.81 -18.44 2.73
C PHE A 130 2.19 -18.69 4.20
N TYR A 131 1.51 -19.64 4.85
CA TYR A 131 1.75 -20.01 6.26
C TYR A 131 3.14 -20.60 6.52
N ALA A 132 3.80 -21.13 5.49
CA ALA A 132 5.14 -21.72 5.58
C ALA A 132 6.27 -20.76 5.19
N MET A 133 5.95 -19.53 4.76
CA MET A 133 6.96 -18.53 4.39
C MET A 133 7.70 -18.00 5.62
N ASP A 134 8.93 -17.54 5.45
CA ASP A 134 9.60 -16.73 6.46
C ASP A 134 8.82 -15.43 6.73
N ASP A 135 8.90 -14.92 7.96
CA ASP A 135 8.16 -13.73 8.38
C ASP A 135 8.65 -12.44 7.69
N VAL A 136 9.92 -12.40 7.27
CA VAL A 136 10.56 -11.19 6.72
C VAL A 136 11.47 -11.54 5.56
N TYR A 137 11.23 -10.88 4.42
CA TYR A 137 12.11 -10.85 3.26
C TYR A 137 12.54 -9.40 3.00
N ASP A 138 13.69 -9.01 3.54
CA ASP A 138 14.16 -7.63 3.47
C ASP A 138 15.70 -7.54 3.35
N ARG A 139 16.17 -6.37 2.92
CA ARG A 139 17.58 -5.96 2.93
C ARG A 139 17.65 -4.46 3.22
N ALA A 140 18.83 -3.97 3.60
CA ALA A 140 19.06 -2.55 3.81
C ALA A 140 18.95 -1.77 2.47
N VAL A 141 17.74 -1.30 2.16
CA VAL A 141 17.41 -0.42 1.03
C VAL A 141 16.47 0.68 1.51
N THR A 142 16.61 1.89 0.99
CA THR A 142 15.86 3.07 1.48
C THR A 142 14.67 3.46 0.62
N ASP A 143 14.67 3.11 -0.67
CA ASP A 143 13.72 3.62 -1.68
C ASP A 143 12.79 2.54 -2.26
N LEU A 144 12.62 1.41 -1.56
CA LEU A 144 11.67 0.37 -1.98
C LEU A 144 10.57 0.22 -0.93
N PRO A 145 9.29 0.23 -1.34
CA PRO A 145 8.21 0.00 -0.41
C PRO A 145 8.19 -1.48 0.01
N SER A 146 7.84 -1.75 1.26
CA SER A 146 7.42 -3.09 1.68
C SER A 146 5.95 -3.30 1.34
N VAL A 147 5.60 -4.56 1.11
CA VAL A 147 4.24 -5.07 1.20
C VAL A 147 4.16 -5.95 2.45
N ILE A 148 3.25 -5.66 3.36
CA ILE A 148 3.01 -6.44 4.56
C ILE A 148 1.63 -7.08 4.42
N ILE A 149 1.56 -8.39 4.53
CA ILE A 149 0.29 -9.13 4.49
C ILE A 149 0.15 -9.91 5.79
N ARG A 150 -1.03 -9.86 6.40
CA ARG A 150 -1.45 -10.74 7.51
C ARG A 150 -2.67 -11.53 7.08
N VAL A 151 -2.69 -12.82 7.36
CA VAL A 151 -3.85 -13.71 7.16
C VAL A 151 -4.07 -14.48 8.46
N HIS A 152 -5.26 -14.35 9.03
CA HIS A 152 -5.70 -15.08 10.21
C HIS A 152 -6.96 -15.87 9.84
N ALA A 153 -6.75 -17.16 9.57
CA ALA A 153 -7.79 -18.08 9.13
C ALA A 153 -7.52 -19.49 9.66
N ASP A 154 -8.02 -20.50 8.95
CA ASP A 154 -8.06 -21.92 9.36
C ASP A 154 -6.68 -22.47 9.81
N HIS A 155 -5.59 -21.96 9.23
CA HIS A 155 -4.21 -22.36 9.53
C HIS A 155 -3.50 -21.51 10.59
N GLY A 156 -4.24 -20.66 11.31
CA GLY A 156 -3.72 -19.74 12.32
C GLY A 156 -3.50 -18.34 11.79
N ASP A 157 -2.72 -17.56 12.55
CA ASP A 157 -2.38 -16.17 12.23
C ASP A 157 -0.94 -16.08 11.72
N LYS A 158 -0.79 -15.59 10.49
CA LYS A 158 0.51 -15.41 9.83
C LYS A 158 0.64 -14.01 9.28
N GLN A 159 1.77 -13.37 9.56
CA GLN A 159 2.18 -12.12 8.92
C GLN A 159 3.50 -12.31 8.18
N VAL A 160 3.59 -11.74 6.97
CA VAL A 160 4.82 -11.74 6.17
C VAL A 160 5.09 -10.33 5.65
N VAL A 161 6.32 -9.85 5.86
CA VAL A 161 6.86 -8.61 5.34
C VAL A 161 7.69 -8.91 4.10
N GLY A 162 7.23 -8.49 2.93
CA GLY A 162 7.96 -8.65 1.67
C GLY A 162 8.51 -7.33 1.15
N ARG A 163 9.83 -7.26 0.92
CA ARG A 163 10.49 -6.19 0.17
C ARG A 163 11.53 -6.74 -0.82
N VAL A 164 12.70 -7.14 -0.33
CA VAL A 164 13.82 -7.62 -1.15
C VAL A 164 14.01 -9.11 -0.96
N GLY A 165 14.15 -9.86 -2.07
CA GLY A 165 14.29 -11.32 -2.03
C GLY A 165 12.96 -12.07 -1.79
N THR A 166 11.84 -11.34 -1.73
CA THR A 166 10.50 -11.90 -1.54
C THR A 166 10.17 -12.96 -2.59
N PRO A 167 9.69 -14.16 -2.18
CA PRO A 167 9.34 -15.24 -3.09
C PRO A 167 8.30 -14.82 -4.13
N GLN A 168 8.38 -15.41 -5.34
CA GLN A 168 7.39 -15.13 -6.39
C GLN A 168 5.96 -15.51 -5.96
N ALA A 169 5.82 -16.55 -5.14
CA ALA A 169 4.54 -16.97 -4.58
C ALA A 169 3.88 -15.84 -3.76
N PHE A 170 4.63 -15.15 -2.90
CA PHE A 170 4.13 -14.00 -2.13
C PHE A 170 3.71 -12.85 -3.06
N LYS A 171 4.54 -12.51 -4.06
CA LYS A 171 4.22 -11.44 -5.02
C LYS A 171 2.94 -11.73 -5.80
N ASN A 172 2.77 -12.98 -6.23
CA ASN A 172 1.55 -13.41 -6.91
C ASN A 172 0.33 -13.37 -5.96
N PHE A 173 0.50 -13.73 -4.69
CA PHE A 173 -0.56 -13.60 -3.69
C PHE A 173 -0.97 -12.13 -3.51
N THR A 174 -0.01 -11.21 -3.40
CA THR A 174 -0.25 -9.77 -3.31
C THR A 174 -1.12 -9.27 -4.46
N VAL A 175 -0.73 -9.57 -5.71
CA VAL A 175 -1.47 -9.14 -6.91
C VAL A 175 -2.89 -9.71 -6.89
N ARG A 176 -3.02 -11.00 -6.57
CA ARG A 176 -4.32 -11.66 -6.56
C ARG A 176 -5.25 -11.14 -5.47
N ALA A 177 -4.74 -10.91 -4.27
CA ALA A 177 -5.50 -10.32 -3.17
C ALA A 177 -6.01 -8.92 -3.54
N GLU A 178 -5.19 -8.11 -4.20
CA GLU A 178 -5.61 -6.77 -4.65
C GLU A 178 -6.62 -6.80 -5.78
N GLU A 179 -6.49 -7.73 -6.72
CA GLU A 179 -7.50 -7.94 -7.76
C GLU A 179 -8.86 -8.33 -7.15
N LEU A 180 -8.86 -9.25 -6.19
CA LEU A 180 -10.06 -9.65 -5.45
C LEU A 180 -10.68 -8.45 -4.72
N LEU A 181 -9.86 -7.64 -4.04
CA LEU A 181 -10.30 -6.50 -3.23
C LEU A 181 -10.63 -5.24 -4.04
N SER A 182 -10.23 -5.16 -5.31
CA SER A 182 -10.59 -4.06 -6.21
C SER A 182 -12.10 -3.94 -6.46
N LYS A 183 -12.85 -5.03 -6.21
CA LYS A 183 -14.30 -5.13 -6.40
C LYS A 183 -15.10 -4.67 -5.18
N VAL A 184 -14.43 -4.34 -4.08
CA VAL A 184 -15.08 -3.90 -2.85
C VAL A 184 -15.60 -2.48 -3.06
N GLU A 185 -16.87 -2.28 -2.74
CA GLU A 185 -17.48 -0.96 -2.74
C GLU A 185 -17.06 -0.21 -1.47
N TRP A 186 -16.37 0.92 -1.66
CA TRP A 186 -15.81 1.72 -0.58
C TRP A 186 -16.61 3.01 -0.37
N THR A 187 -17.00 3.27 0.88
CA THR A 187 -17.62 4.53 1.29
C THR A 187 -16.58 5.39 2.02
N LYS A 188 -16.38 6.62 1.56
CA LYS A 188 -15.47 7.56 2.22
C LYS A 188 -16.09 8.03 3.55
N VAL A 189 -15.33 7.93 4.63
CA VAL A 189 -15.76 8.33 5.98
C VAL A 189 -14.93 9.49 6.57
N GLY A 190 -13.84 9.88 5.90
CA GLY A 190 -13.08 11.06 6.29
C GLY A 190 -11.79 11.24 5.49
N ASP A 191 -11.15 12.39 5.68
CA ASP A 191 -9.83 12.65 5.12
C ASP A 191 -8.71 12.18 6.06
N LEU A 192 -7.51 12.07 5.51
CA LEU A 192 -6.30 11.95 6.33
C LEU A 192 -5.89 13.35 6.75
N ARG A 193 -6.09 13.66 8.03
CA ARG A 193 -5.52 14.84 8.66
C ARG A 193 -3.99 14.76 8.70
#